data_AF-A0A0A6VDT6-F1
#
_entry.id   AF-A0A0A6VDT6-F1
#
_cell.length_a   1.000
_cell.length_b   1.000
_cell.length_c   1.000
_cell.angle_alpha   90.00
_cell.angle_beta   90.00
_cell.angle_gamma   90.00
#
_symmetry.space_group_name_H-M   'P 1'
#
loop_
_entity.id
_entity.type
_entity.pdbx_description
1 polymer ?
#
loop_
_entity_poly.entity_id
_entity_poly.type
_entity_poly.pdbx_seq_one_letter_code
_entity_poly.pdbx_strand_id
1 'polypeptide(L)'
;MAKIGTQKTVEIGGVEYTFQHPGTREYARIQDKTLNENGVPSMEKMADEVFKHVVVDPKVSFEYFDEHDGFDEVLKEAMTFLKSGK
;
A
#
# COMPACT_ATOMS: atom_id res chain seq x y z
N MET A 1 -7.38 -19.05 1.09
CA MET A 1 -8.25 -18.23 1.96
C MET A 1 -8.39 -16.87 1.30
N ALA A 2 -9.61 -16.37 1.13
CA ALA A 2 -9.83 -15.04 0.58
C ALA A 2 -9.26 -14.00 1.56
N LYS A 3 -8.20 -13.31 1.17
CA LYS A 3 -7.60 -12.20 1.93
C LYS A 3 -8.38 -10.89 1.74
N ILE A 4 -9.48 -10.91 0.99
CA ILE A 4 -10.23 -9.70 0.63
C ILE A 4 -10.98 -9.18 1.88
N GLY A 5 -10.75 -7.92 2.22
CA GLY A 5 -11.38 -7.29 3.38
C GLY A 5 -10.69 -7.52 4.72
N THR A 6 -9.54 -8.22 4.76
CA THR A 6 -8.69 -8.21 5.97
C THR A 6 -8.20 -6.79 6.20
N GLN A 7 -8.35 -6.29 7.42
CA GLN A 7 -7.82 -5.01 7.85
C GLN A 7 -6.71 -5.20 8.88
N LYS A 8 -5.71 -4.33 8.83
CA LYS A 8 -4.60 -4.26 9.79
C LYS A 8 -4.41 -2.80 10.17
N THR A 9 -4.49 -2.51 11.45
CA THR A 9 -4.07 -1.21 11.99
C THR A 9 -2.63 -1.29 12.45
N VAL A 10 -1.84 -0.27 12.13
CA VAL A 10 -0.43 -0.17 12.47
C VAL A 10 -0.08 1.27 12.78
N GLU A 11 0.60 1.48 13.89
CA GLU A 11 1.04 2.79 14.33
C GLU A 11 2.47 3.04 13.83
N ILE A 12 2.64 4.08 13.03
CA ILE A 12 3.92 4.47 12.44
C ILE A 12 4.12 5.95 12.75
N GLY A 13 5.21 6.30 13.43
CA GLY A 13 5.52 7.68 13.80
C GLY A 13 4.47 8.35 14.70
N GLY A 14 3.68 7.57 15.44
CA GLY A 14 2.58 8.09 16.28
C GLY A 14 1.29 8.38 15.51
N VAL A 15 1.20 7.98 14.24
CA VAL A 15 -0.02 8.03 13.43
C VAL A 15 -0.53 6.59 13.25
N GLU A 16 -1.81 6.36 13.55
CA GLU A 16 -2.46 5.08 13.33
C GLU A 16 -2.89 4.97 11.85
N TYR A 17 -2.35 3.98 11.14
CA TYR A 17 -2.70 3.67 9.76
C TYR A 17 -3.49 2.38 9.69
N THR A 18 -4.62 2.42 8.99
CA THR A 18 -5.45 1.28 8.65
C THR A 18 -5.17 0.83 7.23
N PHE A 19 -4.67 -0.39 7.09
CA PHE A 19 -4.49 -1.08 5.83
C PHE A 19 -5.63 -2.07 5.59
N GLN A 20 -6.14 -2.12 4.37
CA GLN A 20 -7.15 -3.08 3.94
C GLN A 20 -6.65 -3.84 2.72
N HIS A 21 -6.78 -5.16 2.74
CA HIS A 21 -6.31 -5.97 1.63
C HIS A 21 -7.38 -5.98 0.52
N PRO A 22 -7.08 -5.44 -0.68
CA PRO A 22 -8.07 -5.23 -1.75
C PRO A 22 -8.48 -6.53 -2.45
N GLY A 23 -7.84 -7.64 -2.08
CA GLY A 23 -8.09 -8.97 -2.62
C GLY A 23 -7.03 -9.37 -3.65
N THR A 24 -6.92 -10.67 -3.91
CA THR A 24 -5.85 -11.22 -4.77
C THR A 24 -5.97 -10.73 -6.22
N ARG A 25 -7.18 -10.47 -6.71
CA ARG A 25 -7.41 -9.94 -8.06
C ARG A 25 -6.90 -8.51 -8.20
N GLU A 26 -7.23 -7.63 -7.26
CA GLU A 26 -6.74 -6.25 -7.32
C GLU A 26 -5.25 -6.17 -7.03
N TYR A 27 -4.70 -7.01 -6.16
CA TYR A 27 -3.25 -7.13 -5.99
C TYR A 27 -2.54 -7.45 -7.32
N ALA A 28 -3.03 -8.42 -8.09
CA ALA A 28 -2.46 -8.75 -9.40
C ALA A 28 -2.57 -7.56 -10.37
N ARG A 29 -3.70 -6.85 -10.39
CA ARG A 29 -3.88 -5.65 -11.22
C ARG A 29 -2.96 -4.50 -10.83
N ILE A 30 -2.74 -4.30 -9.53
CA ILE A 30 -1.77 -3.32 -9.03
C ILE A 30 -0.39 -3.69 -9.54
N GLN A 31 0.03 -4.95 -9.43
CA GLN A 31 1.31 -5.39 -9.98
C GLN A 31 1.42 -5.15 -11.49
N ASP A 32 0.39 -5.49 -12.27
CA ASP A 32 0.40 -5.29 -13.72
C ASP A 32 0.50 -3.80 -14.09
N LYS A 33 -0.21 -2.92 -13.38
CA LYS A 33 -0.21 -1.47 -13.64
C LYS A 33 1.08 -0.77 -13.22
N THR A 34 1.79 -1.29 -12.23
CA THR A 34 2.99 -0.66 -11.68
C THR A 34 4.23 -0.95 -12.52
N LEU A 35 4.15 -1.90 -13.46
CA LEU A 35 5.19 -2.13 -14.46
C LEU A 35 5.32 -0.90 -15.38
N ASN A 36 6.56 -0.46 -15.61
CA ASN A 36 6.88 0.50 -16.64
C ASN A 36 7.00 -0.18 -18.03
N GLU A 37 7.27 0.60 -19.07
CA GLU A 37 7.37 0.10 -20.46
C GLU A 37 8.47 -0.96 -20.65
N ASN A 38 9.42 -1.05 -19.72
CA ASN A 38 10.50 -2.05 -19.73
C ASN A 38 10.18 -3.27 -18.84
N GLY A 39 8.96 -3.37 -18.31
CA GLY A 39 8.56 -4.45 -17.40
C GLY A 39 9.18 -4.35 -16.00
N VAL A 40 9.70 -3.18 -15.62
CA VAL A 40 10.29 -2.94 -14.30
C VAL A 40 9.25 -2.25 -13.40
N PRO A 41 9.05 -2.73 -12.16
CA PRO A 41 8.13 -2.08 -11.23
C PRO A 41 8.59 -0.65 -10.89
N SER A 42 7.72 0.32 -11.15
CA SER A 42 7.92 1.71 -10.72
C SER A 42 7.49 1.85 -9.27
N MET A 43 8.44 2.24 -8.42
CA MET A 43 8.18 2.49 -7.00
C MET A 43 7.13 3.59 -6.80
N GLU A 44 7.17 4.64 -7.62
CA GLU A 44 6.20 5.74 -7.59
C GLU A 44 4.77 5.23 -7.87
N LYS A 45 4.57 4.52 -8.99
CA LYS A 45 3.26 3.95 -9.31
C LYS A 45 2.78 2.95 -8.26
N MET A 46 3.71 2.17 -7.72
CA MET A 46 3.38 1.17 -6.71
C MET A 46 2.92 1.81 -5.40
N ALA A 47 3.64 2.83 -4.93
CA ALA A 47 3.22 3.57 -3.76
C ALA A 47 1.87 4.27 -3.98
N ASP A 48 1.64 4.89 -5.15
CA ASP A 48 0.35 5.52 -5.48
C ASP A 48 -0.83 4.52 -5.43
N GLU A 49 -0.71 3.36 -6.08
CA GLU A 49 -1.77 2.34 -6.06
C GLU A 49 -1.94 1.74 -4.65
N VAL A 50 -0.86 1.58 -3.88
CA VAL A 50 -0.91 1.10 -2.49
C VAL A 50 -1.64 2.10 -1.61
N PHE A 51 -1.35 3.40 -1.70
CA PHE A 51 -2.04 4.42 -0.91
C PHE A 51 -3.53 4.52 -1.28
N LYS A 52 -3.88 4.29 -2.56
CA LYS A 52 -5.28 4.33 -3.01
C LYS A 52 -6.09 3.11 -2.59
N HIS A 53 -5.51 1.92 -2.71
CA HIS A 53 -6.24 0.65 -2.59
C HIS A 53 -5.95 -0.12 -1.29
N VAL A 54 -4.84 0.16 -0.62
CA VAL A 54 -4.42 -0.54 0.61
C VAL A 54 -4.57 0.37 1.82
N VAL A 55 -4.08 1.61 1.77
CA VAL A 55 -4.25 2.54 2.89
C VAL A 55 -5.65 3.13 2.83
N VAL A 56 -6.49 2.77 3.80
CA VAL A 56 -7.88 3.23 3.84
C VAL A 56 -8.05 4.42 4.77
N ASP A 57 -7.25 4.50 5.83
CA ASP A 57 -7.28 5.59 6.80
C ASP A 57 -5.90 5.75 7.49
N PRO A 58 -5.40 6.98 7.73
CA PRO A 58 -5.78 8.20 7.02
C PRO A 58 -5.48 8.10 5.53
N LYS A 59 -6.17 8.90 4.71
CA LYS A 59 -5.87 9.01 3.28
C LYS A 59 -4.53 9.70 3.08
N VAL A 60 -3.51 8.91 2.75
CA VAL A 60 -2.16 9.40 2.47
C VAL A 60 -1.90 9.56 0.98
N SER A 61 -0.96 10.42 0.65
CA SER A 61 -0.41 10.66 -0.69
C SER A 61 1.08 10.97 -0.56
N PHE A 62 1.81 11.07 -1.67
CA PHE A 62 3.19 11.55 -1.62
C PHE A 62 3.31 12.92 -0.95
N GLU A 63 2.38 13.84 -1.25
CA GLU A 63 2.34 15.18 -0.63
C GLU A 63 2.17 15.10 0.89
N TYR A 64 1.34 14.16 1.38
CA TYR A 64 1.22 13.93 2.83
C TYR A 64 2.57 13.55 3.44
N PHE A 65 3.33 12.69 2.77
CA PHE A 65 4.63 12.23 3.23
C PHE A 65 5.79 13.20 2.95
N ASP A 66 5.60 14.20 2.09
CA ASP A 66 6.55 15.32 1.98
C ASP A 66 6.53 16.17 3.26
N GLU A 67 5.41 16.19 3.99
CA GLU A 67 5.25 16.89 5.27
C GLU A 67 5.31 15.97 6.50
N HIS A 68 5.17 14.65 6.31
CA HIS A 68 5.14 13.65 7.40
C HIS A 68 6.13 12.52 7.15
N ASP A 69 6.95 12.21 8.16
CA ASP A 69 7.82 11.04 8.15
C ASP A 69 7.03 9.73 8.19
N GLY A 70 7.66 8.63 7.74
CA GLY A 70 7.10 7.28 7.80
C GLY A 70 6.70 6.67 6.46
N PHE A 71 6.94 7.36 5.33
CA PHE A 71 6.68 6.86 3.98
C PHE A 71 7.21 5.44 3.75
N ASP A 72 8.51 5.23 3.97
CA ASP A 72 9.16 3.93 3.73
C ASP A 72 8.57 2.82 4.62
N GLU A 73 8.24 3.14 5.87
CA GLU A 73 7.65 2.17 6.81
C GLU A 73 6.23 1.81 6.40
N VAL A 74 5.39 2.80 6.10
CA VAL A 74 4.02 2.60 5.61
C VAL A 74 4.02 1.77 4.34
N LEU A 75 4.88 2.12 3.38
CA LEU A 75 4.96 1.43 2.11
C LEU A 75 5.43 -0.01 2.28
N LYS A 76 6.47 -0.24 3.10
CA LYS A 76 7.01 -1.57 3.39
C LYS A 76 6.00 -2.45 4.11
N GLU A 77 5.30 -1.93 5.12
CA GLU A 77 4.27 -2.69 5.83
C GLU A 77 3.07 -2.97 4.94
N ALA A 78 2.60 -1.99 4.16
CA ALA A 78 1.49 -2.19 3.23
C ALA A 78 1.83 -3.23 2.15
N MET A 79 3.04 -3.20 1.58
CA MET A 79 3.51 -4.23 0.64
C MET A 79 3.64 -5.61 1.30
N THR A 80 4.14 -5.65 2.53
CA THR A 80 4.23 -6.90 3.31
C THR A 80 2.84 -7.47 3.54
N PHE A 81 1.89 -6.62 3.93
CA PHE A 81 0.50 -6.98 4.15
C PHE A 81 -0.18 -7.47 2.87
N LEU A 82 0.06 -6.82 1.72
CA LEU A 82 -0.39 -7.30 0.42
C LEU A 82 0.13 -8.70 0.07
N LYS A 83 1.41 -8.98 0.31
CA LYS A 83 2.03 -10.28 0.00
C LYS A 83 1.60 -11.36 0.99
N SER A 84 1.68 -11.07 2.29
CA SER A 84 1.45 -11.99 3.41
C SER A 84 -0.04 -12.21 3.69
N GLY A 85 -0.87 -11.17 3.60
CA GLY A 85 -2.26 -11.17 4.06
C GLY A 85 -2.42 -11.37 5.56
N LYS A 86 -1.33 -11.22 6.31
CA LYS A 86 -1.22 -11.21 7.77
C LYS A 86 -0.34 -10.05 8.14
#